data_AF-A0A5K1CM83-F1
#
_entry.id   AF-A0A5K1CM83-F1
#
_cell.length_a   1.000
_cell.length_b   1.000
_cell.length_c   1.000
_cell.angle_alpha   90.00
_cell.angle_beta   90.00
_cell.angle_gamma   90.00
#
_symmetry.space_group_name_H-M   'P 1'
#
loop_
_entity.id
_entity.type
_entity.pdbx_description
1 polymer ?
#
loop_
_entity_poly.entity_id
_entity_poly.type
_entity_poly.pdbx_seq_one_letter_code
_entity_poly.pdbx_strand_id
1 'polypeptide(L)'
;SQISFFRNGVCQGVAFTDLNGGRYYPAASMYTLPNQPNCVVRFNFGPDFDCFPQDFGGCPVPSPMIDAPYHGFDGEATENGENAAENGQSENKT
;
A
#
# COMPACT_ATOMS: atom_id res chain seq x y z
N SER A 1 -11.93 7.20 -12.58
CA SER A 1 -10.98 6.37 -11.79
C SER A 1 -11.63 6.02 -10.46
N GLN A 2 -11.28 4.91 -9.82
CA GLN A 2 -11.87 4.53 -8.54
C GLN A 2 -10.89 3.74 -7.66
N ILE A 3 -11.12 3.77 -6.35
CA ILE A 3 -10.49 2.86 -5.37
C ILE A 3 -11.59 2.02 -4.74
N SER A 4 -11.50 0.71 -4.87
CA SER A 4 -12.35 -0.25 -4.15
C SER A 4 -11.51 -1.01 -3.13
N PHE A 5 -12.12 -1.51 -2.05
CA PHE A 5 -11.41 -2.24 -1.02
C PHE A 5 -12.09 -3.57 -0.69
N PHE A 6 -11.28 -4.52 -0.25
CA PHE A 6 -11.68 -5.90 0.00
C PHE A 6 -11.32 -6.28 1.43
N ARG A 7 -12.18 -7.08 2.06
CA ARG A 7 -11.90 -7.73 3.35
C ARG A 7 -12.00 -9.23 3.14
N ASN A 8 -10.89 -9.94 3.34
CA ASN A 8 -10.81 -11.39 3.16
C ASN A 8 -11.38 -11.85 1.80
N GLY A 9 -11.01 -11.17 0.70
CA GLY A 9 -11.45 -11.48 -0.66
C GLY A 9 -12.86 -10.96 -1.04
N VAL A 10 -13.63 -10.41 -0.09
CA VAL A 10 -14.99 -9.90 -0.34
C VAL A 10 -14.96 -8.38 -0.55
N CYS A 11 -15.53 -7.92 -1.67
CA CYS A 11 -15.65 -6.51 -2.00
C CYS A 11 -16.49 -5.78 -0.94
N GLN A 12 -15.97 -4.67 -0.41
CA GLN A 12 -16.67 -3.80 0.55
C GLN A 12 -17.23 -2.53 -0.10
N GLY A 13 -17.06 -2.40 -1.42
CA GLY A 13 -17.53 -1.28 -2.22
C GLY A 13 -16.43 -0.30 -2.64
N VAL A 14 -16.88 0.79 -3.27
CA VAL A 14 -16.03 1.88 -3.75
C VAL A 14 -15.78 2.86 -2.61
N ALA A 15 -14.50 3.10 -2.28
CA ALA A 15 -14.07 4.09 -1.30
C ALA A 15 -13.98 5.50 -1.89
N PHE A 16 -13.47 5.61 -3.12
CA PHE A 16 -13.27 6.88 -3.81
C PHE A 16 -13.55 6.75 -5.30
N THR A 17 -14.13 7.79 -5.91
CA THR A 17 -14.23 7.98 -7.35
C THR A 17 -13.48 9.25 -7.76
N ASP A 18 -13.30 9.45 -9.07
CA ASP A 18 -12.83 10.71 -9.65
C ASP A 18 -11.50 11.20 -9.05
N LEU A 19 -10.57 10.26 -8.90
CA LEU A 19 -9.22 10.52 -8.38
C LEU A 19 -8.47 11.50 -9.29
N ASN A 20 -7.73 12.41 -8.65
CA ASN A 20 -6.77 13.28 -9.33
C ASN A 20 -5.72 12.45 -10.10
N GLY A 21 -5.20 13.01 -11.19
CA GLY A 21 -4.10 12.38 -11.92
C GLY A 21 -2.82 12.34 -11.08
N GLY A 22 -2.07 11.24 -11.15
CA GLY A 22 -0.81 11.07 -10.42
C GLY A 22 -0.45 9.62 -10.16
N ARG A 23 0.68 9.41 -9.47
CA ARG A 23 1.10 8.10 -8.98
C ARG A 23 0.58 7.90 -7.56
N TYR A 24 0.05 6.72 -7.29
CA TYR A 24 -0.45 6.32 -5.98
C TYR A 24 0.41 5.19 -5.44
N TYR A 25 1.00 5.38 -4.26
CA TYR A 25 1.82 4.38 -3.59
C TYR A 25 1.02 3.72 -2.45
N PRO A 26 1.10 2.39 -2.27
CA PRO A 26 0.52 1.73 -1.10
C PRO A 26 1.09 2.33 0.18
N ALA A 27 0.21 2.65 1.13
CA ALA A 27 0.59 3.24 2.40
C ALA A 27 -0.25 2.66 3.54
N ALA A 28 0.36 2.54 4.72
CA ALA A 28 -0.32 2.21 5.96
C ALA A 28 0.14 3.20 7.02
N SER A 29 -0.81 3.67 7.83
CA SER A 29 -0.54 4.46 9.02
C SER A 29 -1.01 3.68 10.23
N MET A 30 -0.16 3.59 11.24
CA MET A 30 -0.40 2.80 12.44
C MET A 30 -0.59 3.73 13.63
N TYR A 31 -1.63 3.49 14.41
CA TYR A 31 -1.88 4.17 15.67
C TYR A 31 -2.02 3.12 16.77
N THR A 32 -1.25 3.27 17.84
CA THR A 32 -1.26 2.38 19.00
C THR A 32 -1.69 3.17 20.23
N LEU A 33 -2.66 2.65 20.98
CA LEU A 33 -3.10 3.25 22.24
C LEU A 33 -2.08 2.99 23.37
N PRO A 34 -2.01 3.86 24.39
CA PRO A 34 -1.21 3.59 25.58
C PRO A 34 -1.56 2.23 26.21
N ASN A 35 -0.56 1.48 26.64
CA ASN A 35 -0.71 0.16 27.28
C ASN A 35 -1.36 -0.93 26.40
N GLN A 36 -1.45 -0.73 25.09
CA GLN A 36 -1.83 -1.77 24.12
C GLN A 36 -0.59 -2.27 23.38
N PRO A 37 -0.58 -3.52 22.89
CA PRO A 37 0.47 -3.99 22.00
C PRO A 37 0.51 -3.15 20.72
N ASN A 38 1.70 -3.05 20.12
CA ASN A 38 1.89 -2.31 18.88
C ASN A 38 0.95 -2.82 17.78
N CYS A 39 0.29 -1.89 17.07
CA CYS A 39 -0.32 -2.21 15.80
C CYS A 39 0.78 -2.61 14.82
N VAL A 40 0.67 -3.80 14.22
CA VAL A 40 1.63 -4.33 13.24
C VAL A 40 0.87 -4.62 11.95
N VAL A 41 1.37 -4.08 10.84
CA VAL A 41 0.84 -4.31 9.50
C VAL A 41 1.97 -4.85 8.63
N ARG A 42 1.68 -5.90 7.85
CA ARG A 42 2.58 -6.42 6.82
C ARG A 42 1.93 -6.28 5.46
N PHE A 43 2.64 -5.66 4.53
CA PHE A 43 2.24 -5.67 3.13
C PHE A 43 2.59 -7.02 2.49
N ASN A 44 1.62 -7.61 1.82
CA ASN A 44 1.84 -8.69 0.88
C ASN A 44 1.60 -8.11 -0.53
N PHE A 45 2.67 -7.84 -1.26
CA PHE A 45 2.58 -7.28 -2.61
C PHE A 45 2.33 -8.34 -3.70
N GLY A 46 2.13 -9.60 -3.32
CA GLY A 46 1.92 -10.73 -4.21
C GLY A 46 3.22 -11.45 -4.60
N PRO A 47 3.14 -12.46 -5.49
CA PRO A 47 1.92 -12.88 -6.20
C PRO A 47 0.97 -13.75 -5.37
N ASP A 48 1.45 -14.34 -4.28
CA ASP A 48 0.69 -15.29 -3.46
C ASP A 48 -0.14 -14.57 -2.39
N PHE A 49 -1.42 -14.32 -2.68
CA PHE A 49 -2.34 -13.67 -1.75
C PHE A 49 -3.14 -14.68 -0.92
N ASP A 50 -3.26 -14.42 0.39
CA ASP A 50 -4.08 -15.26 1.29
C ASP A 50 -5.56 -15.27 0.89
N CYS A 51 -6.08 -14.12 0.45
CA CYS A 51 -7.49 -13.94 0.09
C CYS A 51 -7.64 -13.13 -1.21
N PHE A 52 -7.36 -13.74 -2.37
CA PHE A 52 -7.52 -13.06 -3.65
C PHE A 52 -9.01 -12.81 -4.00
N PRO A 53 -9.40 -11.59 -4.40
CA PRO A 53 -10.79 -11.29 -4.75
C PRO A 53 -11.31 -12.11 -5.93
N GLN A 54 -12.57 -12.54 -5.85
CA GLN A 54 -13.24 -13.30 -6.91
C GLN A 54 -14.12 -12.42 -7.83
N ASP A 55 -14.49 -11.24 -7.35
CA ASP A 55 -15.35 -10.30 -8.08
C ASP A 55 -14.76 -8.88 -8.01
N PHE A 56 -14.48 -8.30 -9.18
CA PHE A 56 -13.96 -6.94 -9.33
C PHE A 56 -15.04 -5.95 -9.80
N GLY A 57 -16.32 -6.31 -9.73
CA GLY A 57 -17.43 -5.44 -10.12
C GLY A 57 -17.42 -5.09 -11.60
N GLY A 58 -17.03 -6.06 -12.45
CA GLY A 58 -16.87 -5.88 -13.90
C GLY A 58 -15.58 -5.16 -14.32
N CYS A 59 -14.72 -4.75 -13.38
CA CYS A 59 -13.40 -4.23 -13.71
C CYS A 59 -12.45 -5.36 -14.15
N PRO A 60 -11.44 -5.07 -14.99
CA PRO A 60 -10.37 -6.01 -15.26
C PRO A 60 -9.64 -6.43 -13.99
N VAL A 61 -9.13 -7.66 -13.96
CA VAL A 61 -8.29 -8.15 -12.86
C VAL A 61 -6.97 -7.36 -12.86
N PRO A 62 -6.57 -6.74 -11.73
CA PRO A 62 -5.34 -5.97 -11.65
C PRO A 62 -4.09 -6.87 -11.53
N SER A 63 -2.94 -6.35 -11.96
CA SER A 63 -1.63 -6.95 -11.67
C SER A 63 -1.24 -6.75 -10.19
N PRO A 64 -0.51 -7.69 -9.59
CA PRO A 64 -0.02 -7.55 -8.22
C PRO A 64 1.04 -6.45 -8.12
N MET A 65 1.20 -5.88 -6.93
CA MET A 65 2.12 -4.76 -6.70
C MET A 65 3.60 -5.17 -6.84
N ILE A 66 3.94 -6.45 -6.67
CA ILE A 66 5.28 -6.98 -6.90
C ILE A 66 5.75 -6.78 -8.36
N ASP A 67 4.82 -6.69 -9.31
CA ASP A 67 5.11 -6.47 -10.74
C ASP A 67 5.17 -4.98 -11.11
N ALA A 68 4.92 -4.08 -10.16
CA ALA A 68 4.93 -2.65 -10.44
C ALA A 68 6.35 -2.18 -10.81
N PRO A 69 6.51 -1.36 -11.86
CA PRO A 69 7.82 -0.84 -12.24
C PRO A 69 8.42 0.05 -11.15
N TYR A 70 9.68 -0.21 -10.79
CA TYR A 70 10.45 0.68 -9.93
C TYR A 70 10.83 1.94 -10.69
N HIS A 71 10.36 3.10 -10.22
CA HIS A 71 10.55 4.37 -10.92
C HIS A 71 11.65 5.26 -10.34
N GLY A 72 12.48 4.75 -9.42
CA GLY A 72 13.50 5.55 -8.74
C GLY A 72 12.89 6.58 -7.78
N PHE A 73 13.68 7.04 -6.82
CA PHE A 73 13.35 8.19 -6.00
C PHE A 73 13.97 9.42 -6.67
N ASP A 74 13.14 10.29 -7.25
CA ASP A 74 13.57 11.61 -7.72
C ASP A 74 13.75 12.54 -6.51
N GLY A 75 14.66 12.15 -5.60
CA GLY A 75 15.03 12.97 -4.46
C GLY A 75 15.94 14.09 -4.94
N GLU A 76 15.39 15.27 -5.20
CA GLU A 76 16.21 16.47 -5.11
C GLU A 76 16.75 16.52 -3.68
N ALA A 77 18.06 16.32 -3.53
CA ALA A 77 18.73 16.52 -2.27
C ALA A 77 18.54 18.00 -1.87
N THR A 78 17.56 18.28 -1.01
CA THR A 78 17.55 19.57 -0.32
C THR A 78 18.84 19.66 0.46
N GLU A 79 19.67 20.66 0.15
CA GLU A 79 21.04 20.88 0.67
C GLU A 79 21.12 21.03 2.21
N ASN A 80 20.00 20.91 2.93
CA ASN A 80 19.93 20.93 4.39
C ASN A 80 19.72 19.49 4.89
N GLY A 81 20.80 18.85 5.33
CA GLY A 81 20.90 17.46 5.76
C GLY A 81 20.06 17.06 6.99
N GLU A 82 18.75 17.27 6.94
CA GLU A 82 17.82 16.62 7.85
C GLU A 82 17.43 15.27 7.24
N ASN A 83 18.08 14.21 7.72
CA ASN A 83 17.64 12.84 7.44
C ASN A 83 16.18 12.74 7.90
N ALA A 84 15.24 12.67 6.96
CA ALA A 84 13.87 12.32 7.24
C ALA A 84 13.89 10.99 8.00
N ALA A 85 13.46 10.99 9.26
CA ALA A 85 13.39 9.79 10.07
C ALA A 85 12.53 8.75 9.32
N GLU A 86 13.17 7.69 8.84
CA GLU A 86 12.52 6.60 8.15
C GLU A 86 11.63 5.85 9.16
N ASN A 87 10.34 6.18 9.18
CA ASN A 87 9.34 5.41 9.93
C ASN A 87 8.97 4.15 9.13
N GLY A 88 9.91 3.21 9.05
CA GLY A 88 9.67 1.91 8.43
C GLY A 88 10.91 1.03 8.51
N GLN A 89 10.92 0.06 9.43
CA GLN A 89 11.92 -1.00 9.36
C GLN A 89 11.53 -1.97 8.26
N SER A 90 12.30 -2.01 7.17
CA SER A 90 12.29 -3.13 6.25
C SER A 90 13.06 -4.28 6.91
N GLU A 91 12.37 -5.37 7.25
CA GLU A 91 13.04 -6.58 7.70
C GLU A 91 13.75 -7.22 6.50
N ASN A 92 15.08 -7.16 6.49
CA ASN A 92 15.89 -7.96 5.57
C ASN A 92 15.74 -9.44 5.96
N LYS A 93 15.09 -10.22 5.10
CA LYS A 93 15.00 -11.67 5.26
C LYS A 93 16.39 -12.28 5.04
N THR A 94 16.94 -12.89 6.10
CA THR A 94 18.15 -13.72 6.08
C THR A 94 17.88 -15.07 5.43
#